data_AF-A0A7W0A3Z6-F1
#
_entry.id   AF-A0A7W0A3Z6-F1
#
_cell.length_a   1.000
_cell.length_b   1.000
_cell.length_c   1.000
_cell.angle_alpha   90.00
_cell.angle_beta   90.00
_cell.angle_gamma   90.00
#
_symmetry.space_group_name_H-M   'P 1'
#
loop_
_entity.id
_entity.type
_entity.pdbx_description
1 polymer ?
#
loop_
_entity_poly.entity_id
_entity_poly.type
_entity_poly.pdbx_seq_one_letter_code
_entity_poly.pdbx_strand_id
1 'polypeptide(L)'
;MAQSTTSAITTTVLGAIQRIITGSHAAAAIAGMSLVVTAGVIHPGDDPGLWAWIRLLIAACGAGIALAVIDSSRDPGLDRQDRFGHLIVAGVFLLLTILLSATFTTFAVVFALLVIGLILLHLNARGPSSLPVFWALLGILIPFWVWSAFDAWDRLLLMLIPLGLVGIISLEHALRADLYGDPVTHRDAAWLGILGMGAALVITAMANAIDTSWIVVGAILSVLLFVLDMLPARQSRTDSIPSLTLPAVALLVLMLTWLVAL
;
A
#
# COMPACT_ATOMS: atom_id res chain seq x y z
N MET A 1 36.89 19.88 -5.28
CA MET A 1 36.43 19.44 -6.62
C MET A 1 34.94 19.25 -6.55
N ALA A 2 34.15 20.16 -7.13
CA ALA A 2 32.70 20.04 -7.19
C ALA A 2 32.34 19.15 -8.38
N GLN A 3 32.06 17.86 -8.12
CA GLN A 3 31.21 17.11 -9.06
C GLN A 3 29.91 17.92 -9.18
N SER A 4 29.52 18.28 -10.40
CA SER A 4 28.35 19.12 -10.61
C SER A 4 27.14 18.41 -10.01
N THR A 5 26.36 19.14 -9.22
CA THR A 5 25.13 18.66 -8.58
C THR A 5 24.19 17.95 -9.55
N THR A 6 24.20 18.34 -10.82
CA THR A 6 23.49 17.68 -11.92
C THR A 6 23.96 16.25 -12.16
N SER A 7 25.27 15.99 -12.18
CA SER A 7 25.83 14.64 -12.34
C SER A 7 25.38 13.69 -11.23
N ALA A 8 25.26 14.18 -9.99
CA ALA A 8 24.86 13.40 -8.83
C ALA A 8 23.36 13.06 -8.81
N ILE A 9 22.51 13.98 -9.29
CA ILE A 9 21.07 13.73 -9.42
C ILE A 9 20.82 12.66 -10.49
N THR A 10 21.45 12.79 -11.66
CA THR A 10 21.24 11.84 -12.77
C THR A 10 21.68 10.44 -12.39
N THR A 11 22.82 10.28 -11.71
CA THR A 11 23.28 8.96 -11.22
C THR A 11 22.36 8.38 -10.15
N THR A 12 21.86 9.20 -9.22
CA THR A 12 20.91 8.76 -8.20
C THR A 12 19.61 8.27 -8.82
N VAL A 13 19.07 9.02 -9.79
CA VAL A 13 17.84 8.65 -10.51
C VAL A 13 18.06 7.42 -11.38
N LEU A 14 19.17 7.32 -12.12
CA LEU A 14 19.48 6.13 -12.90
C LEU A 14 19.63 4.89 -12.01
N GLY A 15 20.30 5.03 -10.86
CA GLY A 15 20.43 3.95 -9.88
C GLY A 15 19.09 3.51 -9.32
N ALA A 16 18.19 4.44 -9.04
CA ALA A 16 16.82 4.13 -8.60
C ALA A 16 16.02 3.42 -9.69
N ILE A 17 16.09 3.88 -10.95
CA ILE A 17 15.46 3.20 -12.09
C ILE A 17 16.02 1.79 -12.26
N GLN A 18 17.34 1.63 -12.16
CA GLN A 18 17.99 0.33 -12.28
C GLN A 18 17.56 -0.63 -11.15
N ARG A 19 17.39 -0.13 -9.92
CA ARG A 19 16.81 -0.90 -8.81
C ARG A 19 15.36 -1.26 -9.08
N ILE A 20 14.55 -0.33 -9.58
CA ILE A 20 13.15 -0.57 -9.96
C ILE A 20 13.04 -1.69 -11.00
N ILE A 21 13.98 -1.83 -11.93
CA ILE A 21 13.91 -2.86 -12.98
C ILE A 21 14.66 -4.16 -12.63
N THR A 22 15.24 -4.29 -11.43
CA THR A 22 16.01 -5.48 -11.03
C THR A 22 15.52 -6.16 -9.75
N GLY A 23 15.57 -7.49 -9.73
CA GLY A 23 15.29 -8.31 -8.54
C GLY A 23 13.87 -8.19 -7.99
N SER A 24 13.73 -8.27 -6.67
CA SER A 24 12.44 -8.19 -5.94
C SER A 24 11.76 -6.82 -6.03
N HIS A 25 12.51 -5.77 -6.37
CA HIS A 25 12.00 -4.41 -6.56
C HIS A 25 11.31 -4.22 -7.91
N ALA A 26 11.68 -5.01 -8.92
CA ALA A 26 10.93 -5.09 -10.18
C ALA A 26 9.54 -5.69 -9.98
N ALA A 27 9.45 -6.74 -9.16
CA ALA A 27 8.14 -7.24 -8.74
C ALA A 27 7.36 -6.13 -8.04
N ALA A 28 7.99 -5.39 -7.10
CA ALA A 28 7.48 -4.17 -6.40
C ALA A 28 6.82 -3.16 -7.33
N ALA A 29 7.58 -2.70 -8.31
CA ALA A 29 7.10 -1.68 -9.23
C ALA A 29 6.02 -2.21 -10.17
N ILE A 30 6.16 -3.43 -10.68
CA ILE A 30 5.19 -4.04 -11.60
C ILE A 30 3.84 -4.18 -10.89
N ALA A 31 3.78 -4.84 -9.72
CA ALA A 31 2.48 -5.04 -9.08
C ALA A 31 1.87 -3.72 -8.56
N GLY A 32 2.68 -2.74 -8.14
CA GLY A 32 2.19 -1.41 -7.79
C GLY A 32 1.56 -0.69 -8.98
N MET A 33 2.24 -0.69 -10.14
CA MET A 33 1.69 -0.12 -11.37
C MET A 33 0.48 -0.91 -11.89
N SER A 34 0.50 -2.24 -11.81
CA SER A 34 -0.65 -3.08 -12.14
C SER A 34 -1.86 -2.76 -11.26
N LEU A 35 -1.66 -2.48 -9.97
CA LEU A 35 -2.72 -2.03 -9.07
C LEU A 35 -3.26 -0.65 -9.46
N VAL A 36 -2.40 0.30 -9.83
CA VAL A 36 -2.84 1.63 -10.30
C VAL A 36 -3.71 1.48 -11.55
N VAL A 37 -3.25 0.71 -12.54
CA VAL A 37 -3.99 0.48 -13.78
C VAL A 37 -5.28 -0.27 -13.51
N THR A 38 -5.23 -1.34 -12.72
CA THR A 38 -6.42 -2.14 -12.39
C THR A 38 -7.45 -1.28 -11.67
N ALA A 39 -7.04 -0.54 -10.63
CA ALA A 39 -7.91 0.37 -9.89
C ALA A 39 -8.54 1.43 -10.81
N GLY A 40 -7.76 1.94 -11.77
CA GLY A 40 -8.26 2.90 -12.73
C GLY A 40 -9.16 2.30 -13.80
N VAL A 41 -9.05 1.01 -14.13
CA VAL A 41 -9.96 0.35 -15.08
C VAL A 41 -11.29 -0.02 -14.41
N ILE A 42 -11.25 -0.43 -13.13
CA ILE A 42 -12.44 -0.80 -12.36
C ILE A 42 -13.09 0.38 -11.65
N HIS A 43 -12.62 1.61 -11.87
CA HIS A 43 -13.21 2.78 -11.23
C HIS A 43 -14.69 2.91 -11.66
N PRO A 44 -15.61 3.21 -10.74
CA PRO A 44 -16.99 3.46 -11.12
C PRO A 44 -17.16 4.89 -11.63
N GLY A 45 -17.89 5.07 -12.72
CA GLY A 45 -18.19 6.39 -13.29
C GLY A 45 -17.83 6.52 -14.76
N ASP A 46 -17.79 7.77 -15.23
CA ASP A 46 -17.46 8.11 -16.61
C ASP A 46 -15.95 7.99 -16.87
N ASP A 47 -15.58 7.54 -18.08
CA ASP A 47 -14.19 7.28 -18.46
C ASP A 47 -13.31 8.54 -18.25
N PRO A 48 -12.31 8.47 -17.35
CA PRO A 48 -11.44 9.60 -17.08
C PRO A 48 -10.62 9.85 -18.34
N GLY A 49 -10.90 10.98 -18.99
CA GLY A 49 -10.26 11.31 -20.27
C GLY A 49 -8.73 11.15 -20.21
N LEU A 50 -8.11 10.86 -21.36
CA LEU A 50 -6.68 10.52 -21.53
C LEU A 50 -5.71 11.33 -20.63
N TRP A 51 -5.96 12.62 -20.44
CA TRP A 51 -5.11 13.49 -19.64
C TRP A 51 -5.13 13.20 -18.13
N ALA A 52 -6.23 12.69 -17.59
CA ALA A 52 -6.32 12.21 -16.22
C ALA A 52 -5.44 10.96 -16.03
N TRP A 53 -5.52 10.00 -16.95
CA TRP A 53 -4.65 8.82 -16.97
C TRP A 53 -3.16 9.18 -17.04
N ILE A 54 -2.77 10.08 -17.95
CA ILE A 54 -1.38 10.51 -18.08
C ILE A 54 -0.87 11.11 -16.76
N ARG A 55 -1.63 12.02 -16.14
CA ARG A 55 -1.24 12.64 -14.86
C ARG A 55 -1.15 11.62 -13.73
N LEU A 56 -2.08 10.67 -13.66
CA LEU A 56 -2.09 9.61 -12.66
C LEU A 56 -0.86 8.71 -12.80
N LEU A 57 -0.55 8.26 -14.02
CA LEU A 57 0.61 7.42 -14.29
C LEU A 57 1.92 8.14 -14.01
N ILE A 58 2.04 9.42 -14.35
CA ILE A 58 3.22 10.23 -14.00
C ILE A 58 3.38 10.32 -12.48
N ALA A 59 2.29 10.56 -11.74
CA ALA A 59 2.33 10.60 -10.28
C ALA A 59 2.73 9.24 -9.68
N ALA A 60 2.19 8.13 -10.20
CA ALA A 60 2.53 6.78 -9.76
C ALA A 60 4.01 6.45 -10.02
N CYS A 61 4.53 6.80 -11.20
CA CYS A 61 5.95 6.67 -11.52
C CYS A 61 6.82 7.53 -10.59
N GLY A 62 6.40 8.77 -10.30
CA GLY A 62 7.07 9.66 -9.36
C GLY A 62 7.17 9.05 -7.96
N ALA A 63 6.08 8.52 -7.44
CA ALA A 63 6.06 7.81 -6.16
C ALA A 63 7.00 6.58 -6.20
N GLY A 64 6.93 5.75 -7.25
CA GLY A 64 7.82 4.59 -7.40
C GLY A 64 9.30 4.97 -7.36
N ILE A 65 9.70 6.01 -8.09
CA ILE A 65 11.08 6.52 -8.09
C ILE A 65 11.47 7.02 -6.69
N ALA A 66 10.62 7.80 -6.03
CA ALA A 66 10.91 8.29 -4.69
C ALA A 66 11.20 7.14 -3.70
N LEU A 67 10.39 6.08 -3.75
CA LEU A 67 10.52 4.94 -2.87
C LEU A 67 11.79 4.14 -3.12
N ALA A 68 12.16 3.95 -4.39
CA ALA A 68 13.42 3.33 -4.76
C ALA A 68 14.64 4.14 -4.30
N VAL A 69 14.56 5.48 -4.36
CA VAL A 69 15.62 6.37 -3.85
C VAL A 69 15.69 6.33 -2.31
N ILE A 70 14.55 6.24 -1.61
CA ILE A 70 14.56 6.10 -0.14
C ILE A 70 15.13 4.74 0.26
N ASP A 71 14.79 3.68 -0.46
CA ASP A 71 15.40 2.37 -0.25
C ASP A 71 16.93 2.43 -0.44
N SER A 72 17.39 3.02 -1.54
CA SER A 72 18.83 3.14 -1.78
C SER A 72 19.56 4.00 -0.76
N SER A 73 18.92 5.04 -0.21
CA SER A 73 19.50 5.86 0.86
C SER A 73 19.85 5.10 2.15
N ARG A 74 19.33 3.87 2.30
CA ARG A 74 19.54 3.02 3.48
C ARG A 74 20.73 2.08 3.36
N ASP A 75 21.40 2.06 2.21
CA ASP A 75 22.59 1.24 2.03
C ASP A 75 23.62 1.56 3.12
N PRO A 76 24.04 0.60 3.95
CA PRO A 76 24.97 0.85 5.04
C PRO A 76 26.32 1.39 4.54
N GLY A 77 26.68 1.14 3.27
CA GLY A 77 27.90 1.65 2.62
C GLY A 77 27.84 3.11 2.15
N LEU A 78 26.69 3.79 2.23
CA LEU A 78 26.55 5.17 1.78
C LEU A 78 27.04 6.18 2.82
N ASP A 79 27.85 7.16 2.40
CA ASP A 79 28.27 8.27 3.25
C ASP A 79 27.09 9.21 3.59
N ARG A 80 27.18 9.92 4.73
CA ARG A 80 26.09 10.78 5.23
C ARG A 80 25.69 11.87 4.23
N GLN A 81 26.65 12.43 3.49
CA GLN A 81 26.41 13.47 2.51
C GLN A 81 25.63 12.94 1.29
N ASP A 82 25.96 11.74 0.84
CA ASP A 82 25.25 11.10 -0.26
C ASP A 82 23.85 10.66 0.14
N ARG A 83 23.65 10.16 1.37
CA ARG A 83 22.31 9.87 1.91
C ARG A 83 21.42 11.10 1.91
N PHE A 84 21.97 12.26 2.29
CA PHE A 84 21.22 13.52 2.26
C PHE A 84 20.80 13.90 0.82
N GLY A 85 21.69 13.72 -0.16
CA GLY A 85 21.38 13.91 -1.58
C GLY A 85 20.24 13.01 -2.06
N HIS A 86 20.26 11.73 -1.68
CA HIS A 86 19.18 10.78 -1.99
C HIS A 86 17.85 11.21 -1.37
N LEU A 87 17.84 11.63 -0.09
CA LEU A 87 16.62 12.10 0.57
C LEU A 87 16.04 13.37 -0.08
N ILE A 88 16.88 14.29 -0.55
CA ILE A 88 16.42 15.46 -1.33
C ILE A 88 15.75 15.00 -2.63
N VAL A 89 16.40 14.12 -3.39
CA VAL A 89 15.85 13.60 -4.66
C VAL A 89 14.51 12.91 -4.41
N ALA A 90 14.43 12.04 -3.40
CA ALA A 90 13.17 11.40 -3.01
C ALA A 90 12.10 12.43 -2.62
N GLY A 91 12.46 13.43 -1.82
CA GLY A 91 11.56 14.50 -1.41
C GLY A 91 10.98 15.28 -2.59
N VAL A 92 11.79 15.56 -3.63
CA VAL A 92 11.32 16.22 -4.86
C VAL A 92 10.29 15.36 -5.60
N PHE A 93 10.54 14.06 -5.75
CA PHE A 93 9.60 13.15 -6.42
C PHE A 93 8.29 12.95 -5.62
N LEU A 94 8.37 12.88 -4.29
CA LEU A 94 7.18 12.86 -3.43
C LEU A 94 6.38 14.16 -3.55
N LEU A 95 7.06 15.31 -3.54
CA LEU A 95 6.42 16.61 -3.71
C LEU A 95 5.73 16.71 -5.08
N LEU A 96 6.37 16.26 -6.16
CA LEU A 96 5.76 16.20 -7.49
C LEU A 96 4.52 15.31 -7.50
N THR A 97 4.56 14.15 -6.83
CA THR A 97 3.41 13.24 -6.71
C THR A 97 2.24 13.91 -6.00
N ILE A 98 2.50 14.62 -4.90
CA ILE A 98 1.48 15.36 -4.15
C ILE A 98 0.90 16.50 -4.98
N LEU A 99 1.76 17.29 -5.64
CA LEU A 99 1.34 18.40 -6.50
C LEU A 99 0.48 17.91 -7.67
N LEU A 100 0.85 16.79 -8.30
CA LEU A 100 0.04 16.16 -9.34
C LEU A 100 -1.30 15.64 -8.80
N SER A 101 -1.30 15.04 -7.60
CA SER A 101 -2.53 14.61 -6.92
C SER A 101 -3.46 15.78 -6.62
N ALA A 102 -2.89 16.96 -6.29
CA ALA A 102 -3.66 18.20 -6.07
C ALA A 102 -4.34 18.75 -7.34
N THR A 103 -3.95 18.28 -8.53
CA THR A 103 -4.62 18.64 -9.79
C THR A 103 -5.91 17.86 -10.06
N PHE A 104 -6.27 16.93 -9.17
CA PHE A 104 -7.50 16.15 -9.24
C PHE A 104 -8.52 16.62 -8.21
N THR A 105 -8.42 16.15 -6.96
CA THR A 105 -9.37 16.45 -5.88
C THR A 105 -8.65 16.58 -4.53
N THR A 106 -9.31 17.21 -3.55
CA THR A 106 -8.78 17.28 -2.18
C THR A 106 -8.62 15.89 -1.55
N PHE A 107 -9.53 14.95 -1.85
CA PHE A 107 -9.42 13.57 -1.39
C PHE A 107 -8.18 12.88 -1.96
N ALA A 108 -7.85 13.11 -3.23
CA ALA A 108 -6.64 12.54 -3.85
C ALA A 108 -5.37 12.99 -3.11
N VAL A 109 -5.32 14.25 -2.66
CA VAL A 109 -4.21 14.76 -1.84
C VAL A 109 -4.14 14.08 -0.47
N VAL A 110 -5.27 13.95 0.22
CA VAL A 110 -5.33 13.31 1.55
C VAL A 110 -4.87 11.85 1.46
N PHE A 111 -5.38 11.10 0.50
CA PHE A 111 -4.94 9.71 0.29
C PHE A 111 -3.49 9.62 -0.15
N ALA A 112 -3.00 10.50 -1.03
CA ALA A 112 -1.59 10.54 -1.39
C ALA A 112 -0.69 10.79 -0.17
N LEU A 113 -1.04 11.75 0.70
CA LEU A 113 -0.30 12.02 1.93
C LEU A 113 -0.35 10.84 2.90
N LEU A 114 -1.48 10.15 3.00
CA LEU A 114 -1.65 8.97 3.86
C LEU A 114 -0.84 7.78 3.34
N VAL A 115 -0.87 7.52 2.02
CA VAL A 115 -0.01 6.54 1.34
C VAL A 115 1.45 6.82 1.64
N ILE A 116 1.90 8.06 1.39
CA ILE A 116 3.29 8.46 1.60
C ILE A 116 3.67 8.35 3.08
N GLY A 117 2.82 8.81 3.99
CA GLY A 117 3.05 8.76 5.44
C GLY A 117 3.20 7.34 5.96
N LEU A 118 2.32 6.42 5.55
CA LEU A 118 2.40 5.01 5.94
C LEU A 118 3.60 4.32 5.32
N ILE A 119 3.94 4.62 4.07
CA ILE A 119 5.15 4.08 3.45
C ILE A 119 6.40 4.61 4.15
N LEU A 120 6.49 5.90 4.48
CA LEU A 120 7.62 6.48 5.21
C LEU A 120 7.74 5.90 6.63
N LEU A 121 6.62 5.71 7.32
CA LEU A 121 6.59 5.11 8.66
C LEU A 121 7.04 3.65 8.61
N HIS A 122 6.57 2.91 7.62
CA HIS A 122 6.96 1.53 7.36
C HIS A 122 8.42 1.39 6.97
N LEU A 123 8.91 2.30 6.12
CA LEU A 123 10.31 2.43 5.85
C LEU A 123 11.06 2.69 7.17
N ASN A 124 10.58 3.54 8.07
CA ASN A 124 11.28 3.81 9.34
C ASN A 124 11.29 2.62 10.34
N ALA A 125 10.48 1.58 10.12
CA ALA A 125 10.48 0.38 10.96
C ALA A 125 11.75 -0.45 10.74
N ARG A 126 12.53 -0.68 11.81
CA ARG A 126 13.74 -1.52 11.80
C ARG A 126 13.33 -3.00 11.86
N GLY A 127 13.13 -3.65 10.71
CA GLY A 127 12.77 -5.07 10.65
C GLY A 127 13.34 -5.79 9.41
N PRO A 128 13.65 -7.11 9.49
CA PRO A 128 14.42 -7.84 8.48
C PRO A 128 13.72 -8.17 7.15
N SER A 129 12.43 -7.87 6.96
CA SER A 129 11.84 -7.85 5.61
C SER A 129 10.54 -7.05 5.57
N SER A 130 10.64 -5.82 5.08
CA SER A 130 9.55 -4.85 4.98
C SER A 130 8.68 -5.03 3.73
N LEU A 131 9.08 -5.89 2.79
CA LEU A 131 8.40 -6.05 1.49
C LEU A 131 6.91 -6.44 1.57
N PRO A 132 6.48 -7.47 2.34
CA PRO A 132 5.08 -7.89 2.35
C PRO A 132 4.13 -6.83 2.92
N VAL A 133 4.59 -6.08 3.93
CA VAL A 133 3.84 -4.99 4.57
C VAL A 133 3.69 -3.81 3.63
N PHE A 134 4.76 -3.47 2.93
CA PHE A 134 4.75 -2.45 1.90
C PHE A 134 3.72 -2.80 0.82
N TRP A 135 3.70 -4.07 0.40
CA TRP A 135 2.75 -4.56 -0.58
C TRP A 135 1.30 -4.52 -0.15
N ALA A 136 1.03 -4.85 1.10
CA ALA A 136 -0.28 -4.74 1.72
C ALA A 136 -0.79 -3.30 1.63
N LEU A 137 0.02 -2.36 2.12
CA LEU A 137 -0.29 -0.95 2.19
C LEU A 137 -0.53 -0.37 0.79
N LEU A 138 0.28 -0.76 -0.19
CA LEU A 138 0.04 -0.38 -1.59
C LEU A 138 -1.28 -0.94 -2.12
N GLY A 139 -1.57 -2.22 -1.89
CA GLY A 139 -2.80 -2.88 -2.34
C GLY A 139 -4.09 -2.24 -1.79
N ILE A 140 -4.03 -1.70 -0.58
CA ILE A 140 -5.16 -1.03 0.07
C ILE A 140 -5.29 0.42 -0.40
N LEU A 141 -4.18 1.14 -0.45
CA LEU A 141 -4.22 2.59 -0.53
C LEU A 141 -4.19 3.11 -1.97
N ILE A 142 -3.59 2.35 -2.91
CA ILE A 142 -3.57 2.71 -4.33
C ILE A 142 -5.00 2.86 -4.88
N PRO A 143 -5.94 1.91 -4.66
CA PRO A 143 -7.29 2.06 -5.18
C PRO A 143 -8.00 3.32 -4.69
N PHE A 144 -7.90 3.65 -3.40
CA PHE A 144 -8.49 4.87 -2.84
C PHE A 144 -7.90 6.14 -3.42
N TRP A 145 -6.58 6.16 -3.64
CA TRP A 145 -5.91 7.29 -4.27
C TRP A 145 -6.34 7.45 -5.74
N VAL A 146 -6.41 6.36 -6.50
CA VAL A 146 -6.82 6.37 -7.92
C VAL A 146 -8.27 6.81 -8.09
N TRP A 147 -9.21 6.25 -7.33
CA TRP A 147 -10.62 6.66 -7.42
C TRP A 147 -10.84 8.09 -6.95
N SER A 148 -10.08 8.54 -5.96
CA SER A 148 -10.08 9.97 -5.59
C SER A 148 -9.57 10.86 -6.71
N ALA A 149 -8.57 10.41 -7.47
CA ALA A 149 -8.07 11.17 -8.61
C ALA A 149 -9.12 11.28 -9.72
N PHE A 150 -9.92 10.24 -9.93
CA PHE A 150 -10.98 10.24 -10.93
C PHE A 150 -12.32 10.78 -10.44
N ASP A 151 -12.40 11.23 -9.18
CA ASP A 151 -13.67 11.62 -8.52
C ASP A 151 -14.75 10.53 -8.62
N ALA A 152 -14.29 9.28 -8.66
CA ALA A 152 -15.08 8.07 -8.89
C ALA A 152 -15.75 7.59 -7.59
N TRP A 153 -16.12 8.49 -6.69
CA TRP A 153 -16.68 8.13 -5.39
C TRP A 153 -18.20 8.02 -5.48
N ASP A 154 -18.71 6.81 -5.29
CA ASP A 154 -20.12 6.60 -4.94
C ASP A 154 -20.28 6.39 -3.42
N ARG A 155 -21.50 6.55 -2.92
CA ARG A 155 -21.91 6.36 -1.52
C ARG A 155 -21.44 5.02 -0.96
N LEU A 156 -21.44 3.95 -1.77
CA LEU A 156 -20.97 2.63 -1.37
C LEU A 156 -19.44 2.54 -1.27
N LEU A 157 -18.71 3.28 -2.11
CA LEU A 157 -17.25 3.41 -1.98
C LEU A 157 -16.86 4.26 -0.78
N LEU A 158 -17.62 5.30 -0.43
CA LEU A 158 -17.35 6.09 0.77
C LEU A 158 -17.43 5.24 2.05
N MET A 159 -18.22 4.15 2.06
CA MET A 159 -18.23 3.19 3.17
C MET A 159 -16.93 2.40 3.31
N LEU A 160 -16.11 2.30 2.26
CA LEU A 160 -14.79 1.70 2.34
C LEU A 160 -13.77 2.57 3.11
N ILE A 161 -14.02 3.87 3.31
CA ILE A 161 -13.11 4.73 4.08
C ILE A 161 -12.97 4.28 5.55
N PRO A 162 -14.07 4.18 6.34
CA PRO A 162 -13.97 3.67 7.70
C PRO A 162 -13.47 2.22 7.76
N LEU A 163 -13.79 1.39 6.76
CA LEU A 163 -13.29 0.01 6.67
C LEU A 163 -11.78 -0.04 6.39
N GLY A 164 -11.30 0.81 5.49
CA GLY A 164 -9.87 1.00 5.21
C GLY A 164 -9.10 1.49 6.43
N LEU A 165 -9.71 2.36 7.25
CA LEU A 165 -9.13 2.80 8.53
C LEU A 165 -8.98 1.62 9.51
N VAL A 166 -10.02 0.79 9.65
CA VAL A 166 -9.95 -0.44 10.46
C VAL A 166 -8.86 -1.37 9.92
N GLY A 167 -8.76 -1.51 8.60
CA GLY A 167 -7.69 -2.27 7.95
C GLY A 167 -6.28 -1.76 8.29
N ILE A 168 -6.06 -0.45 8.20
CA ILE A 168 -4.77 0.18 8.55
C ILE A 168 -4.42 -0.05 10.02
N ILE A 169 -5.37 0.17 10.94
CA ILE A 169 -5.16 -0.06 12.38
C ILE A 169 -4.86 -1.54 12.65
N SER A 170 -5.56 -2.44 11.96
CA SER A 170 -5.32 -3.88 12.05
C SER A 170 -3.91 -4.26 11.60
N LEU A 171 -3.45 -3.69 10.47
CA LEU A 171 -2.09 -3.90 9.99
C LEU A 171 -1.04 -3.28 10.91
N GLU A 172 -1.32 -2.14 11.52
CA GLU A 172 -0.44 -1.57 12.54
C GLU A 172 -0.28 -2.52 13.73
N HIS A 173 -1.37 -3.12 14.20
CA HIS A 173 -1.30 -4.14 15.24
C HIS A 173 -0.50 -5.37 14.80
N ALA A 174 -0.66 -5.84 13.56
CA ALA A 174 0.16 -6.92 13.03
C ALA A 174 1.65 -6.53 12.99
N LEU A 175 1.99 -5.30 12.58
CA LEU A 175 3.36 -4.81 12.57
C LEU A 175 3.94 -4.75 14.00
N ARG A 176 3.14 -4.28 14.95
CA ARG A 176 3.53 -4.21 16.36
C ARG A 176 3.78 -5.60 16.96
N ALA A 177 3.12 -6.64 16.45
CA ALA A 177 3.35 -8.02 16.88
C ALA A 177 4.79 -8.49 16.59
N ASP A 178 5.39 -8.04 15.48
CA ASP A 178 6.79 -8.38 15.16
C ASP A 178 7.82 -7.51 15.90
N LEU A 179 7.41 -6.35 16.43
CA LEU A 179 8.31 -5.33 16.99
C LEU A 179 8.32 -5.25 18.51
N TYR A 180 7.25 -5.67 19.19
CA TYR A 180 7.06 -5.47 20.65
C TYR A 180 6.87 -6.80 21.41
N GLY A 181 7.12 -6.75 22.73
CA GLY A 181 7.21 -7.94 23.61
C GLY A 181 5.91 -8.72 23.83
N ASP A 182 4.78 -8.31 23.25
CA ASP A 182 3.51 -9.05 23.29
C ASP A 182 2.97 -9.36 21.88
N PRO A 183 3.59 -10.33 21.18
CA PRO A 183 3.23 -10.66 19.80
C PRO A 183 1.85 -11.30 19.66
N VAL A 184 1.33 -11.96 20.70
CA VAL A 184 0.07 -12.71 20.62
C VAL A 184 -1.10 -11.75 20.63
N THR A 185 -1.16 -10.86 21.63
CA THR A 185 -2.25 -9.89 21.77
C THR A 185 -2.35 -8.97 20.55
N HIS A 186 -1.21 -8.53 20.01
CA HIS A 186 -1.17 -7.67 18.84
C HIS A 186 -1.60 -8.40 17.55
N ARG A 187 -1.25 -9.68 17.39
CA ARG A 187 -1.69 -10.48 16.25
C ARG A 187 -3.19 -10.80 16.30
N ASP A 188 -3.71 -11.09 17.49
CA ASP A 188 -5.16 -11.30 17.69
C ASP A 188 -5.95 -10.02 17.41
N ALA A 189 -5.46 -8.86 17.89
CA ALA A 189 -6.08 -7.57 17.62
C ALA A 189 -6.13 -7.25 16.11
N ALA A 190 -5.07 -7.58 15.37
CA ALA A 190 -5.04 -7.42 13.92
C ALA A 190 -6.12 -8.26 13.23
N TRP A 191 -6.23 -9.54 13.59
CA TRP A 191 -7.22 -10.43 13.00
C TRP A 191 -8.66 -10.10 13.39
N LEU A 192 -8.89 -9.68 14.64
CA LEU A 192 -10.21 -9.23 15.06
C LEU A 192 -10.69 -8.04 14.22
N GLY A 193 -9.81 -7.08 13.92
CA GLY A 193 -10.15 -5.95 13.05
C GLY A 193 -10.46 -6.37 11.61
N ILE A 194 -9.67 -7.28 11.02
CA ILE A 194 -9.89 -7.78 9.64
C ILE A 194 -11.16 -8.63 9.54
N LEU A 195 -11.40 -9.53 10.49
CA LEU A 195 -12.62 -10.35 10.53
C LEU A 195 -13.85 -9.47 10.80
N GLY A 196 -13.72 -8.48 11.69
CA GLY A 196 -14.75 -7.47 11.93
C GLY A 196 -15.09 -6.67 10.68
N MET A 197 -14.08 -6.28 9.89
CA MET A 197 -14.27 -5.64 8.59
C MET A 197 -14.98 -6.57 7.59
N GLY A 198 -14.57 -7.84 7.50
CA GLY A 198 -15.25 -8.82 6.65
C GLY A 198 -16.73 -8.99 7.00
N ALA A 199 -17.06 -9.07 8.29
CA ALA A 199 -18.44 -9.10 8.76
C ALA A 199 -19.20 -7.81 8.39
N ALA A 200 -18.59 -6.65 8.57
CA ALA A 200 -19.19 -5.36 8.20
C ALA A 200 -19.47 -5.25 6.70
N LEU A 201 -18.57 -5.75 5.84
CA LEU A 201 -18.78 -5.80 4.39
C LEU A 201 -19.99 -6.69 4.04
N VAL A 202 -20.09 -7.89 4.61
CA VAL A 202 -21.23 -8.80 4.38
C VAL A 202 -22.55 -8.14 4.81
N ILE A 203 -22.59 -7.56 6.02
CA ILE A 203 -23.79 -6.87 6.54
C ILE A 203 -24.17 -5.70 5.62
N THR A 204 -23.18 -4.92 5.17
CA THR A 204 -23.41 -3.76 4.30
C THR A 204 -23.94 -4.18 2.94
N ALA A 205 -23.41 -5.25 2.35
CA ALA A 205 -23.91 -5.77 1.09
C ALA A 205 -25.34 -6.29 1.19
N MET A 206 -25.66 -7.02 2.25
CA MET A 206 -27.03 -7.46 2.52
C MET A 206 -27.98 -6.26 2.69
N ALA A 207 -27.56 -5.22 3.41
CA ALA A 207 -28.37 -4.03 3.66
C ALA A 207 -28.63 -3.18 2.40
N ASN A 208 -27.72 -3.23 1.42
CA ASN A 208 -27.80 -2.45 0.19
C ASN A 208 -28.16 -3.29 -1.05
N ALA A 209 -28.58 -4.56 -0.86
CA ALA A 209 -28.94 -5.48 -1.93
C ALA A 209 -27.85 -5.69 -3.02
N ILE A 210 -26.59 -5.62 -2.59
CA ILE A 210 -25.41 -5.92 -3.43
C ILE A 210 -25.28 -7.44 -3.54
N ASP A 211 -24.83 -7.97 -4.69
CA ASP A 211 -24.54 -9.40 -4.81
C ASP A 211 -23.45 -9.81 -3.80
N THR A 212 -23.82 -10.67 -2.85
CA THR A 212 -22.96 -11.08 -1.75
C THR A 212 -22.00 -12.21 -2.13
N SER A 213 -22.16 -12.82 -3.31
CA SER A 213 -21.41 -14.01 -3.73
C SER A 213 -19.89 -13.82 -3.58
N TRP A 214 -19.35 -12.74 -4.13
CA TRP A 214 -17.92 -12.42 -4.06
C TRP A 214 -17.46 -12.03 -2.66
N ILE A 215 -18.26 -11.24 -1.93
CA ILE A 215 -17.92 -10.79 -0.57
C ILE A 215 -17.85 -11.99 0.38
N VAL A 216 -18.76 -12.95 0.24
CA VAL A 216 -18.74 -14.20 1.01
C VAL A 216 -17.49 -15.01 0.68
N VAL A 217 -17.09 -15.11 -0.59
CA VAL A 217 -15.82 -15.74 -0.98
C VAL A 217 -14.63 -15.06 -0.30
N GLY A 218 -14.60 -13.72 -0.30
CA GLY A 218 -13.53 -12.96 0.36
C GLY A 218 -13.48 -13.18 1.87
N ALA A 219 -14.64 -13.21 2.52
CA ALA A 219 -14.76 -13.50 3.94
C ALA A 219 -14.28 -14.93 4.28
N ILE A 220 -14.67 -15.94 3.50
CA ILE A 220 -14.22 -17.32 3.68
C ILE A 220 -12.71 -17.43 3.53
N LEU A 221 -12.14 -16.81 2.49
CA LEU A 221 -10.69 -16.80 2.26
C LEU A 221 -9.95 -16.13 3.43
N SER A 222 -10.49 -15.02 3.95
CA SER A 222 -9.91 -14.32 5.11
C SER A 222 -9.93 -15.16 6.38
N VAL A 223 -11.02 -15.90 6.63
CA VAL A 223 -11.13 -16.86 7.74
C VAL A 223 -10.13 -18.00 7.57
N LEU A 224 -9.97 -18.50 6.34
CA LEU A 224 -8.99 -19.56 6.05
C LEU A 224 -7.55 -19.07 6.30
N LEU A 225 -7.22 -17.85 5.89
CA LEU A 225 -5.93 -17.22 6.18
C LEU A 225 -5.72 -17.02 7.69
N PHE A 226 -6.75 -16.61 8.43
CA PHE A 226 -6.71 -16.53 9.90
C PHE A 226 -6.39 -17.89 10.54
N VAL A 227 -7.09 -18.95 10.12
CA VAL A 227 -6.85 -20.31 10.64
C VAL A 227 -5.43 -20.77 10.32
N LEU A 228 -4.96 -20.52 9.08
CA LEU A 228 -3.58 -20.81 8.67
C LEU A 228 -2.55 -20.04 9.47
N ASP A 229 -2.87 -18.81 9.90
CA ASP A 229 -1.98 -17.97 10.70
C ASP A 229 -1.88 -18.46 12.16
N MET A 230 -2.98 -19.02 12.68
CA MET A 230 -3.08 -19.53 14.05
C MET A 230 -2.55 -20.95 14.24
N LEU A 231 -2.50 -21.77 13.18
CA LEU A 231 -1.98 -23.15 13.23
C LEU A 231 -0.48 -23.24 13.60
N PRO A 232 0.45 -22.44 13.02
CA PRO A 232 1.88 -22.49 13.31
C PRO A 232 2.28 -21.93 14.67
N ALA A 233 1.43 -21.09 15.28
CA ALA A 233 1.69 -20.47 16.59
C ALA A 233 1.87 -21.49 17.73
N ARG A 234 1.54 -22.77 17.50
CA ARG A 234 1.72 -23.86 18.47
C ARG A 234 2.96 -24.74 18.27
N GLN A 235 3.70 -24.66 17.15
CA GLN A 235 4.68 -25.74 16.83
C GLN A 235 6.17 -25.39 16.74
N SER A 236 6.62 -24.20 16.33
CA SER A 236 8.06 -23.86 16.44
C SER A 236 8.33 -22.44 15.97
N ARG A 237 8.97 -21.65 16.82
CA ARG A 237 9.09 -20.18 16.71
C ARG A 237 10.32 -19.71 15.94
N THR A 238 10.81 -20.47 14.96
CA THR A 238 12.09 -20.18 14.30
C THR A 238 12.03 -19.84 12.81
N ASP A 239 10.93 -20.13 12.10
CA ASP A 239 10.76 -19.77 10.67
C ASP A 239 9.37 -19.19 10.37
N SER A 240 8.83 -18.35 11.28
CA SER A 240 7.47 -17.84 11.15
C SER A 240 7.33 -16.85 9.99
N ILE A 241 6.32 -17.06 9.15
CA ILE A 241 5.77 -16.07 8.20
C ILE A 241 5.65 -14.71 8.94
N PRO A 242 6.13 -13.58 8.38
CA PRO A 242 6.03 -12.27 9.02
C PRO A 242 4.58 -12.01 9.41
N SER A 243 4.32 -11.60 10.66
CA SER A 243 2.97 -11.63 11.24
C SER A 243 1.97 -10.72 10.53
N LEU A 244 2.45 -9.80 9.70
CA LEU A 244 1.64 -8.91 8.89
C LEU A 244 1.22 -9.52 7.53
N THR A 245 1.93 -10.52 7.02
CA THR A 245 1.76 -11.02 5.65
C THR A 245 0.36 -11.59 5.38
N LEU A 246 -0.13 -12.46 6.26
CA LEU A 246 -1.46 -13.07 6.11
C LEU A 246 -2.60 -12.07 6.37
N PRO A 247 -2.55 -11.22 7.42
CA PRO A 247 -3.47 -10.10 7.61
C PRO A 247 -3.59 -9.18 6.38
N ALA A 248 -2.46 -8.83 5.77
CA ALA A 248 -2.40 -8.04 4.56
C ALA A 248 -3.12 -8.66 3.36
N VAL A 249 -2.84 -9.94 3.12
CA VAL A 249 -3.46 -10.68 2.02
C VAL A 249 -4.97 -10.80 2.25
N ALA A 250 -5.41 -11.07 3.49
CA ALA A 250 -6.82 -11.11 3.83
C ALA A 250 -7.52 -9.78 3.56
N LEU A 251 -6.92 -8.67 3.97
CA LEU A 251 -7.47 -7.33 3.73
C LEU A 251 -7.55 -7.02 2.23
N LEU A 252 -6.52 -7.35 1.45
CA LEU A 252 -6.52 -7.19 -0.01
C LEU A 252 -7.63 -8.02 -0.65
N VAL A 253 -7.80 -9.28 -0.22
CA VAL A 253 -8.86 -10.16 -0.72
C VAL A 253 -10.25 -9.57 -0.41
N LEU A 254 -10.48 -9.08 0.80
CA LEU A 254 -11.76 -8.44 1.17
C LEU A 254 -12.04 -7.21 0.31
N MET A 255 -11.03 -6.37 0.05
CA MET A 255 -11.19 -5.20 -0.80
C MET A 255 -11.48 -5.55 -2.25
N LEU A 256 -10.72 -6.49 -2.83
CA LEU A 256 -10.93 -6.94 -4.21
C LEU A 256 -12.30 -7.59 -4.40
N THR A 257 -12.72 -8.44 -3.45
CA THR A 257 -14.03 -9.09 -3.53
C THR A 257 -15.19 -8.14 -3.31
N TRP A 258 -15.03 -7.11 -2.47
CA TRP A 258 -15.99 -6.01 -2.39
C TRP A 258 -16.07 -5.25 -3.70
N LEU A 259 -14.93 -4.98 -4.35
CA LEU A 259 -14.91 -4.26 -5.62
C LEU A 259 -15.57 -5.01 -6.77
N VAL A 260 -15.39 -6.32 -6.82
CA VAL A 260 -16.05 -7.16 -7.83
C VAL A 260 -17.56 -7.27 -7.57
N ALA A 261 -17.99 -7.08 -6.32
CA ALA A 261 -19.40 -7.13 -5.94
C ALA A 261 -20.16 -5.83 -6.24
N LEU A 262 -19.48 -4.68 -6.27
CA LEU A 262 -20.02 -3.39 -6.71
C LEU A 262 -20.19 -3.34 -8.23
#